data_AF-A0A1H1R476-F1
#
_entry.id   AF-A0A1H1R476-F1
#
_cell.length_a   1.000
_cell.length_b   1.000
_cell.length_c   1.000
_cell.angle_alpha   90.00
_cell.angle_beta   90.00
_cell.angle_gamma   90.00
#
_symmetry.space_group_name_H-M   'P 1'
#
loop_
_entity.id
_entity.type
_entity.pdbx_description
1 polymer ?
#
loop_
_entity_poly.entity_id
_entity_poly.type
_entity_poly.pdbx_seq_one_letter_code
_entity_poly.pdbx_strand_id
1 'polypeptide(L)'
;MSASLQIGLLVFPKVTQLDLTGPLQVFSSVPGAKVHLIWKRIEPVPSDSVLTLTPTVTFADCPQLDVICVPGGAGSDDMVNDEEMLDFLRRQAKAAKYITSVCTGSLVLGAAGLLRGYRAATHWTAMEFLEPFGATPTKTRVCIDRNRVTGGGVTAGIDFALTLVSLLVDRQTAEAIQLRLEYNPAPPFNAGSPDAAPPEILAVMKERIAVTQPRRSEAIRRAAARLTS
;
A
#
# COMPACT_ATOMS: atom_id res chain seq x y z
N MET A 1 -11.23 -22.32 -19.27
CA MET A 1 -10.08 -21.49 -18.87
C MET A 1 -10.49 -20.74 -17.62
N SER A 2 -9.73 -20.85 -16.52
CA SER A 2 -10.00 -20.03 -15.33
C SER A 2 -9.89 -18.54 -15.71
N ALA A 3 -10.76 -17.69 -15.17
CA ALA A 3 -10.70 -16.25 -15.45
C ALA A 3 -9.35 -15.68 -14.97
N SER A 4 -8.75 -14.80 -15.77
CA SER A 4 -7.49 -14.12 -15.47
C SER A 4 -7.65 -13.22 -14.24
N LEU A 5 -6.76 -13.35 -13.25
CA LEU A 5 -6.75 -12.51 -12.05
C LEU A 5 -6.57 -11.03 -12.42
N GLN A 6 -7.46 -10.17 -11.92
CA GLN A 6 -7.37 -8.72 -12.10
C GLN A 6 -6.70 -8.09 -10.87
N ILE A 7 -5.49 -7.55 -11.03
CA ILE A 7 -4.71 -6.94 -9.96
C ILE A 7 -4.55 -5.45 -10.25
N GLY A 8 -5.01 -4.59 -9.34
CA GLY A 8 -4.96 -3.14 -9.50
C GLY A 8 -4.06 -2.47 -8.49
N LEU A 9 -3.12 -1.66 -8.96
CA LEU A 9 -2.25 -0.82 -8.14
C LEU A 9 -2.59 0.64 -8.37
N LEU A 10 -2.85 1.38 -7.30
CA LEU A 10 -3.25 2.78 -7.38
C LEU A 10 -2.01 3.66 -7.61
N VAL A 11 -2.06 4.51 -8.63
CA VAL A 11 -1.05 5.54 -8.91
C VAL A 11 -1.63 6.88 -8.47
N PHE A 12 -0.88 7.73 -7.77
CA PHE A 12 -1.32 9.09 -7.41
C PHE A 12 -0.12 10.05 -7.28
N PRO A 13 -0.31 11.38 -7.40
CA PRO A 13 0.77 12.34 -7.25
C PRO A 13 1.52 12.18 -5.94
N LYS A 14 2.86 12.21 -5.98
CA LYS A 14 3.72 12.04 -4.79
C LYS A 14 3.58 10.67 -4.11
N VAL A 15 3.19 9.64 -4.86
CA VAL A 15 3.34 8.25 -4.43
C VAL A 15 4.83 7.94 -4.21
N THR A 16 5.16 7.21 -3.16
CA THR A 16 6.50 6.62 -3.04
C THR A 16 6.58 5.49 -4.04
N GLN A 17 7.29 5.70 -5.15
CA GLN A 17 7.19 4.79 -6.30
C GLN A 17 7.54 3.35 -5.93
N LEU A 18 8.46 3.12 -4.97
CA LEU A 18 8.88 1.77 -4.58
C LEU A 18 7.78 0.98 -3.86
N ASP A 19 6.86 1.67 -3.18
CA ASP A 19 5.66 1.06 -2.58
C ASP A 19 4.74 0.46 -3.65
N LEU A 20 4.83 0.96 -4.89
CA LEU A 20 4.10 0.49 -6.05
C LEU A 20 4.94 -0.47 -6.90
N THR A 21 6.16 -0.09 -7.27
CA THR A 21 6.98 -0.84 -8.24
C THR A 21 7.50 -2.15 -7.68
N GLY A 22 7.75 -2.23 -6.37
CA GLY A 22 8.08 -3.48 -5.68
C GLY A 22 7.01 -4.56 -5.86
N PRO A 23 5.77 -4.35 -5.38
CA PRO A 23 4.68 -5.29 -5.63
C PRO A 23 4.29 -5.43 -7.09
N LEU A 24 4.37 -4.36 -7.90
CA LEU A 24 4.12 -4.43 -9.35
C LEU A 24 5.00 -5.50 -10.01
N GLN A 25 6.29 -5.56 -9.67
CA GLN A 25 7.22 -6.53 -10.25
C GLN A 25 6.85 -7.98 -9.89
N VAL A 26 6.42 -8.20 -8.64
CA VAL A 26 5.95 -9.51 -8.17
C VAL A 26 4.64 -9.90 -8.86
N PHE A 27 3.65 -9.02 -8.86
CA PHE A 27 2.33 -9.30 -9.45
C PHE A 27 2.38 -9.47 -10.96
N SER A 28 3.23 -8.73 -11.67
CA SER A 28 3.44 -8.90 -13.11
C SER A 28 4.09 -10.23 -13.48
N SER A 29 4.67 -10.92 -12.50
CA SER A 29 5.27 -12.26 -12.68
C SER A 29 4.28 -13.39 -12.44
N VAL A 30 3.03 -13.10 -12.01
CA VAL A 30 1.99 -14.10 -11.77
C VAL A 30 1.43 -14.61 -13.10
N PRO A 31 1.48 -15.93 -13.39
CA PRO A 31 1.01 -16.47 -14.66
C PRO A 31 -0.46 -16.14 -14.96
N GLY A 32 -0.69 -15.49 -16.10
CA GLY A 32 -2.03 -15.16 -16.58
C GLY A 32 -2.73 -14.04 -15.82
N ALA A 33 -2.09 -13.35 -14.86
CA ALA A 33 -2.67 -12.17 -14.23
C ALA A 33 -2.66 -10.96 -15.18
N LYS A 34 -3.69 -10.11 -15.08
CA LYS A 34 -3.73 -8.78 -15.68
C LYS A 34 -3.48 -7.75 -14.60
N VAL A 35 -2.42 -6.98 -14.75
CA VAL A 35 -2.02 -5.95 -13.79
C VAL A 35 -2.34 -4.57 -14.35
N HIS A 36 -2.98 -3.74 -13.53
CA HIS A 36 -3.44 -2.41 -13.89
C HIS A 36 -2.78 -1.36 -13.00
N LEU A 37 -2.27 -0.29 -13.62
CA LEU A 37 -1.92 0.94 -12.92
C LEU A 37 -3.09 1.90 -13.03
N ILE A 38 -3.68 2.26 -11.90
CA ILE A 38 -5.02 2.86 -11.87
C ILE A 38 -4.95 4.27 -11.31
N TRP A 39 -5.50 5.23 -12.05
CA TRP A 39 -5.66 6.60 -11.57
C TRP A 39 -6.92 7.27 -12.13
N LYS A 40 -7.14 8.55 -11.82
CA LYS A 40 -8.25 9.36 -12.33
C LYS A 40 -8.18 9.57 -13.85
N ARG A 41 -6.96 9.63 -14.38
CA ARG A 41 -6.65 10.03 -15.75
C ARG A 41 -5.43 9.25 -16.27
N ILE A 42 -5.23 9.16 -17.58
CA ILE A 42 -4.19 8.33 -18.19
C ILE A 42 -2.83 9.06 -18.32
N GLU A 43 -2.82 10.37 -18.16
CA GLU A 43 -1.61 11.16 -18.30
C GLU A 43 -0.58 10.84 -17.20
N PRO A 44 0.72 11.01 -17.49
CA PRO A 44 1.77 10.67 -16.55
C PRO A 44 1.63 11.41 -15.20
N VAL A 45 1.81 10.66 -14.12
CA VAL A 45 1.66 11.10 -12.73
C VAL A 45 3.03 11.13 -12.05
N PRO A 46 3.51 12.30 -11.60
CA PRO A 46 4.79 12.40 -10.89
C PRO A 46 4.75 11.67 -9.54
N SER A 47 5.77 10.85 -9.26
CA SER A 47 6.00 10.27 -7.94
C SER A 47 6.60 11.31 -6.96
N ASP A 48 6.98 10.89 -5.76
CA ASP A 48 7.76 11.70 -4.82
C ASP A 48 9.26 11.77 -5.15
N SER A 49 9.65 11.18 -6.27
CA SER A 49 11.02 11.14 -6.80
C SER A 49 11.05 11.61 -8.26
N VAL A 50 12.19 11.44 -8.94
CA VAL A 50 12.35 11.79 -10.36
C VAL A 50 11.53 10.90 -11.31
N LEU A 51 10.96 9.78 -10.83
CA LEU A 51 10.18 8.87 -11.65
C LEU A 51 8.76 9.41 -11.86
N THR A 52 8.28 9.30 -13.10
CA THR A 52 6.88 9.56 -13.47
C THR A 52 6.24 8.23 -13.90
N LEU A 53 5.04 7.96 -13.40
CA LEU A 53 4.29 6.72 -13.67
C LEU A 53 3.13 7.01 -14.60
N THR A 54 2.92 6.16 -15.60
CA THR A 54 1.78 6.29 -16.53
C THR A 54 0.70 5.27 -16.15
N PRO A 55 -0.49 5.72 -15.71
CA PRO A 55 -1.63 4.83 -15.49
C PRO A 55 -1.99 4.07 -16.77
N THR A 56 -2.47 2.84 -16.63
CA THR A 56 -2.93 1.99 -17.73
C THR A 56 -4.45 1.99 -17.87
N VAL A 57 -5.17 2.41 -16.83
CA VAL A 57 -6.64 2.48 -16.82
C VAL A 57 -7.11 3.58 -15.86
N THR A 58 -8.27 4.18 -16.17
CA THR A 58 -8.89 5.18 -15.29
C THR A 58 -9.75 4.52 -14.19
N PHE A 59 -10.17 5.28 -13.18
CA PHE A 59 -11.16 4.81 -12.20
C PHE A 59 -12.52 4.45 -12.81
N ALA A 60 -12.89 5.08 -13.93
CA ALA A 60 -14.14 4.83 -14.63
C ALA A 60 -14.06 3.55 -15.46
N ASP A 61 -12.91 3.30 -16.08
CA ASP A 61 -12.71 2.19 -17.02
C ASP A 61 -12.13 0.93 -16.36
N CYS A 62 -11.76 1.01 -15.08
CA CYS A 62 -11.15 -0.11 -14.36
C CYS A 62 -12.15 -1.27 -14.21
N PRO A 63 -11.76 -2.51 -14.59
CA PRO A 63 -12.60 -3.68 -14.36
C PRO A 63 -12.75 -3.95 -12.86
N GLN A 64 -13.66 -4.86 -12.50
CA GLN A 64 -13.71 -5.37 -11.14
C GLN A 64 -12.41 -6.12 -10.82
N LEU A 65 -11.75 -5.73 -9.74
CA LEU A 65 -10.47 -6.27 -9.31
C LEU A 65 -10.66 -7.48 -8.40
N ASP A 66 -9.77 -8.47 -8.53
CA ASP A 66 -9.56 -9.51 -7.52
C ASP A 66 -8.67 -8.99 -6.38
N VAL A 67 -7.68 -8.15 -6.70
CA VAL A 67 -6.74 -7.58 -5.74
C VAL A 67 -6.64 -6.07 -5.93
N ILE A 68 -6.83 -5.32 -4.84
CA ILE A 68 -6.57 -3.87 -4.78
C ILE A 68 -5.28 -3.67 -3.99
N CYS A 69 -4.35 -2.84 -4.49
CA CYS A 69 -3.13 -2.48 -3.80
C CYS A 69 -2.96 -0.95 -3.76
N VAL A 70 -3.02 -0.37 -2.56
CA VAL A 70 -2.82 1.07 -2.35
C VAL A 70 -1.40 1.32 -1.81
N PRO A 71 -0.50 1.94 -2.59
CA PRO A 71 0.83 2.33 -2.11
C PRO A 71 0.75 3.53 -1.15
N GLY A 72 1.86 3.83 -0.48
CA GLY A 72 2.01 5.00 0.38
C GLY A 72 2.75 6.16 -0.31
N GLY A 73 3.38 6.98 0.53
CA GLY A 73 4.12 8.18 0.14
C GLY A 73 3.44 9.46 0.56
N ALA A 74 4.09 10.61 0.29
CA ALA A 74 3.59 11.92 0.74
C ALA A 74 2.19 12.24 0.18
N GLY A 75 1.86 11.69 -1.00
CA GLY A 75 0.53 11.83 -1.60
C GLY A 75 -0.60 11.19 -0.79
N SER A 76 -0.31 10.23 0.11
CA SER A 76 -1.36 9.60 0.94
C SER A 76 -2.10 10.61 1.81
N ASP A 77 -1.42 11.67 2.25
CA ASP A 77 -1.99 12.72 3.10
C ASP A 77 -3.07 13.53 2.34
N ASP A 78 -2.96 13.62 1.02
CA ASP A 78 -4.00 14.22 0.17
C ASP A 78 -5.11 13.19 -0.12
N MET A 79 -4.73 11.93 -0.40
CA MET A 79 -5.66 10.86 -0.77
C MET A 79 -6.62 10.43 0.33
N VAL A 80 -6.26 10.57 1.61
CA VAL A 80 -7.20 10.31 2.72
C VAL A 80 -8.42 11.24 2.71
N ASN A 81 -8.37 12.36 1.98
CA ASN A 81 -9.49 13.30 1.82
C ASN A 81 -10.06 13.37 0.39
N ASP A 82 -9.56 12.57 -0.54
CA ASP A 82 -9.99 12.58 -1.94
C ASP A 82 -11.20 11.65 -2.16
N GLU A 83 -12.41 12.19 -2.22
CA GLU A 83 -13.64 11.36 -2.30
C GLU A 83 -13.68 10.48 -3.55
N GLU A 84 -13.14 10.92 -4.68
CA GLU A 84 -13.13 10.11 -5.90
C GLU A 84 -12.28 8.84 -5.73
N MET A 85 -11.10 8.97 -5.10
CA MET A 85 -10.25 7.85 -4.70
C MET A 85 -10.95 6.95 -3.68
N LEU A 86 -11.54 7.53 -2.62
CA LEU A 86 -12.19 6.76 -1.57
C LEU A 86 -13.41 5.98 -2.10
N ASP A 87 -14.21 6.59 -2.96
CA ASP A 87 -15.37 5.95 -3.59
C ASP A 87 -14.96 4.87 -4.58
N PHE A 88 -13.89 5.08 -5.36
CA PHE A 88 -13.31 4.02 -6.18
C PHE A 88 -12.93 2.80 -5.33
N LEU A 89 -12.22 3.01 -4.22
CA LEU A 89 -11.83 1.93 -3.31
C LEU A 89 -13.04 1.22 -2.70
N ARG A 90 -14.04 1.96 -2.21
CA ARG A 90 -15.29 1.40 -1.66
C ARG A 90 -16.03 0.56 -2.69
N ARG A 91 -16.10 1.00 -3.95
CA ARG A 91 -16.74 0.24 -5.04
C ARG A 91 -16.01 -1.07 -5.32
N GLN A 92 -14.70 -1.01 -5.54
CA GLN A 92 -13.90 -2.20 -5.84
C GLN A 92 -13.89 -3.21 -4.67
N ALA A 93 -13.85 -2.70 -3.43
CA ALA A 93 -13.84 -3.52 -2.22
C ALA A 93 -15.07 -4.42 -2.04
N LYS A 94 -16.19 -4.13 -2.73
CA LYS A 94 -17.44 -4.94 -2.63
C LYS A 94 -17.25 -6.37 -3.12
N ALA A 95 -16.36 -6.60 -4.10
CA ALA A 95 -16.13 -7.93 -4.66
C ALA A 95 -14.64 -8.29 -4.82
N ALA A 96 -13.72 -7.44 -4.34
CA ALA A 96 -12.30 -7.78 -4.29
C ALA A 96 -12.04 -8.96 -3.34
N LYS A 97 -11.26 -9.94 -3.81
CA LYS A 97 -10.81 -11.06 -2.98
C LYS A 97 -9.84 -10.60 -1.91
N TYR A 98 -8.96 -9.65 -2.22
CA TYR A 98 -8.02 -9.05 -1.27
C TYR A 98 -7.94 -7.53 -1.41
N ILE A 99 -7.93 -6.86 -0.26
CA ILE A 99 -7.77 -5.41 -0.14
C ILE A 99 -6.43 -5.17 0.56
N THR A 100 -5.50 -4.56 -0.15
CA THR A 100 -4.10 -4.52 0.26
C THR A 100 -3.52 -3.12 0.18
N SER A 101 -2.46 -2.91 0.95
CA SER A 101 -1.71 -1.65 0.91
C SER A 101 -0.27 -1.84 1.37
N VAL A 102 0.56 -0.86 1.04
CA VAL A 102 1.94 -0.74 1.51
C VAL A 102 2.10 0.59 2.20
N CYS A 103 2.90 0.62 3.27
CA CYS A 103 3.33 1.86 3.92
C CYS A 103 2.11 2.69 4.36
N THR A 104 2.08 3.98 4.05
CA THR A 104 0.97 4.88 4.40
C THR A 104 -0.29 4.69 3.54
N GLY A 105 -0.28 3.79 2.55
CA GLY A 105 -1.46 3.44 1.77
C GLY A 105 -2.57 2.82 2.63
N SER A 106 -2.23 2.20 3.77
CA SER A 106 -3.22 1.70 4.72
C SER A 106 -4.02 2.82 5.39
N LEU A 107 -3.48 4.04 5.49
CA LEU A 107 -4.25 5.20 5.96
C LEU A 107 -5.37 5.55 4.97
N VAL A 108 -5.12 5.43 3.66
CA VAL A 108 -6.12 5.68 2.62
C VAL A 108 -7.21 4.61 2.66
N LEU A 109 -6.84 3.34 2.89
CA LEU A 109 -7.82 2.27 3.14
C LEU A 109 -8.65 2.56 4.41
N GLY A 110 -8.01 3.06 5.47
CA GLY A 110 -8.66 3.48 6.71
C GLY A 110 -9.69 4.58 6.46
N ALA A 111 -9.30 5.64 5.73
CA ALA A 111 -10.19 6.74 5.34
C ALA A 111 -11.36 6.29 4.45
N ALA A 112 -11.16 5.24 3.63
CA ALA A 112 -12.24 4.63 2.86
C ALA A 112 -13.21 3.78 3.72
N GLY A 113 -12.92 3.60 5.02
CA GLY A 113 -13.68 2.77 5.95
C GLY A 113 -13.35 1.28 5.87
N LEU A 114 -12.31 0.90 5.13
CA LEU A 114 -12.01 -0.50 4.78
C LEU A 114 -11.21 -1.26 5.84
N LEU A 115 -10.75 -0.58 6.90
CA LEU A 115 -9.95 -1.16 7.99
C LEU A 115 -10.66 -1.16 9.35
N ARG A 116 -11.92 -0.74 9.44
CA ARG A 116 -12.68 -0.76 10.71
C ARG A 116 -12.80 -2.19 11.24
N GLY A 117 -12.28 -2.45 12.44
CA GLY A 117 -12.29 -3.76 13.08
C GLY A 117 -11.28 -4.75 12.48
N TYR A 118 -10.27 -4.26 11.76
CA TYR A 118 -9.16 -5.07 11.23
C TYR A 118 -7.84 -4.69 11.88
N ARG A 119 -6.95 -5.67 12.04
CA ARG A 119 -5.54 -5.40 12.28
C ARG A 119 -4.89 -4.88 11.01
N ALA A 120 -4.03 -3.88 11.13
CA ALA A 120 -3.31 -3.33 9.99
C ALA A 120 -1.89 -2.88 10.39
N ALA A 121 -0.96 -3.03 9.46
CA ALA A 121 0.36 -2.44 9.49
C ALA A 121 0.39 -1.17 8.61
N THR A 122 1.35 -0.29 8.88
CA THR A 122 1.65 0.88 8.07
C THR A 122 3.14 1.22 8.20
N HIS A 123 3.58 2.34 7.64
CA HIS A 123 4.91 2.85 7.90
C HIS A 123 5.10 3.13 9.40
N TRP A 124 6.28 2.84 9.95
CA TRP A 124 6.53 2.96 11.40
C TRP A 124 6.25 4.36 11.97
N THR A 125 6.32 5.38 11.13
CA THR A 125 6.05 6.79 11.47
C THR A 125 4.56 7.15 11.51
N ALA A 126 3.70 6.24 11.10
CA ALA A 126 2.28 6.50 10.89
C ALA A 126 1.36 5.57 11.68
N MET A 127 1.92 4.69 12.51
CA MET A 127 1.19 3.65 13.24
C MET A 127 0.01 4.19 14.05
N GLU A 128 0.19 5.34 14.72
CA GLU A 128 -0.84 5.99 15.53
C GLU A 128 -2.05 6.47 14.72
N PHE A 129 -1.89 6.71 13.41
CA PHE A 129 -2.97 7.21 12.54
C PHE A 129 -3.92 6.12 12.04
N LEU A 130 -3.66 4.85 12.37
CA LEU A 130 -4.58 3.76 12.04
C LEU A 130 -5.77 3.69 13.02
N GLU A 131 -5.56 3.99 14.30
CA GLU A 131 -6.61 3.91 15.33
C GLU A 131 -7.82 4.82 15.07
N PRO A 132 -7.65 6.08 14.60
CA PRO A 132 -8.78 6.95 14.24
C PRO A 132 -9.71 6.36 13.17
N PHE A 133 -9.24 5.41 12.36
CA PHE A 133 -10.04 4.71 11.34
C PHE A 133 -10.66 3.40 11.85
N GLY A 134 -10.54 3.12 13.15
CA GLY A 134 -11.04 1.90 13.78
C GLY A 134 -10.23 0.65 13.48
N ALA A 135 -9.00 0.81 12.97
CA ALA A 135 -8.07 -0.30 12.79
C ALA A 135 -7.26 -0.55 14.07
N THR A 136 -6.79 -1.78 14.27
CA THR A 136 -5.85 -2.13 15.34
C THR A 136 -4.42 -2.14 14.78
N PRO A 137 -3.55 -1.19 15.14
CA PRO A 137 -2.19 -1.14 14.61
C PRO A 137 -1.37 -2.37 15.04
N THR A 138 -0.59 -2.94 14.13
CA THR A 138 0.34 -4.05 14.44
C THR A 138 1.74 -3.78 13.90
N LYS A 139 2.76 -4.04 14.73
CA LYS A 139 4.19 -3.90 14.38
C LYS A 139 4.73 -5.13 13.64
N THR A 140 4.02 -5.58 12.61
CA THR A 140 4.44 -6.69 11.74
C THR A 140 4.80 -6.17 10.36
N ARG A 141 5.84 -6.71 9.74
CA ARG A 141 6.27 -6.32 8.39
C ARG A 141 5.17 -6.54 7.33
N VAL A 142 4.44 -7.64 7.46
CA VAL A 142 3.23 -7.96 6.70
C VAL A 142 2.16 -8.38 7.68
N CYS A 143 1.06 -7.64 7.75
CA CYS A 143 -0.12 -8.02 8.54
C CYS A 143 -1.16 -8.64 7.63
N ILE A 144 -1.62 -9.84 7.99
CA ILE A 144 -2.77 -10.50 7.36
C ILE A 144 -3.90 -10.54 8.40
N ASP A 145 -5.06 -10.02 8.02
CA ASP A 145 -6.30 -10.16 8.77
C ASP A 145 -7.45 -10.42 7.80
N ARG A 146 -7.91 -11.67 7.74
CA ARG A 146 -8.91 -12.15 6.76
C ARG A 146 -8.45 -11.79 5.35
N ASN A 147 -9.20 -10.95 4.64
CA ASN A 147 -8.86 -10.50 3.29
C ASN A 147 -8.17 -9.13 3.23
N ARG A 148 -7.71 -8.59 4.37
CA ARG A 148 -6.85 -7.40 4.43
C ARG A 148 -5.40 -7.84 4.57
N VAL A 149 -4.55 -7.42 3.63
CA VAL A 149 -3.11 -7.67 3.68
C VAL A 149 -2.38 -6.33 3.59
N THR A 150 -1.78 -5.88 4.68
CA THR A 150 -1.12 -4.57 4.74
C THR A 150 0.37 -4.75 5.05
N GLY A 151 1.23 -4.21 4.19
CA GLY A 151 2.67 -4.15 4.39
C GLY A 151 3.09 -2.91 5.17
N GLY A 152 4.18 -3.03 5.92
CA GLY A 152 4.85 -1.92 6.59
C GLY A 152 5.53 -0.96 5.61
N GLY A 153 6.66 -0.38 6.01
CA GLY A 153 7.33 0.65 5.20
C GLY A 153 7.94 0.13 3.90
N VAL A 154 7.68 0.85 2.81
CA VAL A 154 8.37 0.85 1.51
C VAL A 154 8.72 -0.54 0.95
N THR A 155 9.87 -1.10 1.33
CA THR A 155 10.35 -2.38 0.82
C THR A 155 9.53 -3.57 1.30
N ALA A 156 8.70 -3.41 2.33
CA ALA A 156 7.68 -4.39 2.72
C ALA A 156 6.73 -4.73 1.55
N GLY A 157 6.68 -3.85 0.54
CA GLY A 157 6.07 -4.03 -0.76
C GLY A 157 6.35 -5.37 -1.45
N ILE A 158 7.59 -5.85 -1.38
CA ILE A 158 7.97 -7.09 -2.07
C ILE A 158 7.53 -8.31 -1.27
N ASP A 159 7.78 -8.30 0.05
CA ASP A 159 7.42 -9.39 0.95
C ASP A 159 5.92 -9.62 1.03
N PHE A 160 5.11 -8.56 1.10
CA PHE A 160 3.66 -8.72 1.13
C PHE A 160 3.15 -9.29 -0.19
N ALA A 161 3.72 -8.88 -1.33
CA ALA A 161 3.27 -9.37 -2.63
C ALA A 161 3.58 -10.86 -2.80
N LEU A 162 4.78 -11.31 -2.41
CA LEU A 162 5.12 -12.74 -2.39
C LEU A 162 4.21 -13.52 -1.44
N THR A 163 3.95 -12.96 -0.25
CA THR A 163 3.02 -13.54 0.72
C THR A 163 1.63 -13.67 0.11
N LEU A 164 1.12 -12.61 -0.54
CA LEU A 164 -0.20 -12.60 -1.17
C LEU A 164 -0.30 -13.59 -2.33
N VAL A 165 0.74 -13.70 -3.17
CA VAL A 165 0.76 -14.71 -4.24
C VAL A 165 0.64 -16.12 -3.67
N SER A 166 1.28 -16.41 -2.54
CA SER A 166 1.17 -17.74 -1.91
C SER A 166 -0.24 -18.06 -1.40
N LEU A 167 -0.99 -17.04 -0.98
CA LEU A 167 -2.39 -17.15 -0.54
C LEU A 167 -3.39 -17.16 -1.70
N LEU A 168 -3.06 -16.46 -2.79
CA LEU A 168 -3.96 -16.22 -3.92
C LEU A 168 -3.85 -17.31 -5.00
N VAL A 169 -2.65 -17.82 -5.22
CA VAL A 169 -2.34 -18.81 -6.26
C VAL A 169 -1.91 -20.10 -5.60
N ASP A 170 -0.64 -20.18 -5.17
CA ASP A 170 -0.06 -21.25 -4.39
C ASP A 170 1.37 -20.89 -3.97
N ARG A 171 1.91 -21.66 -3.03
CA ARG A 171 3.28 -21.52 -2.53
C ARG A 171 4.34 -21.69 -3.63
N GLN A 172 4.15 -22.66 -4.54
CA GLN A 172 5.12 -22.97 -5.59
C GLN A 172 5.33 -21.78 -6.53
N THR A 173 4.26 -21.09 -6.91
CA THR A 173 4.28 -19.90 -7.75
C THR A 173 5.01 -18.76 -7.05
N ALA A 174 4.75 -18.55 -5.75
CA ALA A 174 5.43 -17.52 -4.97
C ALA A 174 6.94 -17.78 -4.89
N GLU A 175 7.36 -19.01 -4.58
CA GLU A 175 8.78 -19.41 -4.52
C GLU A 175 9.45 -19.31 -5.91
N ALA A 176 8.76 -19.68 -6.99
CA ALA A 176 9.28 -19.54 -8.35
C ALA A 176 9.49 -18.07 -8.74
N ILE A 177 8.56 -17.17 -8.38
CA ILE A 177 8.73 -15.72 -8.59
C ILE A 177 9.89 -15.20 -7.74
N GLN A 178 9.98 -15.59 -6.46
CA GLN A 178 11.08 -15.19 -5.59
C GLN A 178 12.43 -15.55 -6.21
N LEU A 179 12.57 -16.80 -6.68
CA LEU A 179 13.80 -17.28 -7.32
C LEU A 179 14.08 -16.55 -8.64
N ARG A 180 13.07 -16.34 -9.49
CA ARG A 180 13.22 -15.62 -10.76
C ARG A 180 13.70 -14.19 -10.57
N LEU A 181 13.23 -13.52 -9.53
CA LEU A 181 13.64 -12.15 -9.19
C LEU A 181 14.94 -12.10 -8.39
N GLU A 182 15.50 -13.25 -8.02
CA GLU A 182 16.64 -13.39 -7.11
C GLU A 182 16.42 -12.56 -5.82
N TYR A 183 15.20 -12.62 -5.28
CA TYR A 183 14.87 -11.89 -4.07
C TYR A 183 15.49 -12.56 -2.84
N ASN A 184 16.78 -12.27 -2.65
CA ASN A 184 17.65 -12.75 -1.59
C ASN A 184 18.39 -11.54 -0.96
N PRO A 185 17.67 -10.68 -0.23
CA PRO A 185 18.23 -9.42 0.25
C PRO A 185 19.32 -9.64 1.31
N ALA A 186 20.45 -8.95 1.14
CA ALA A 186 21.53 -8.87 2.14
C ALA A 186 21.83 -7.40 2.47
N PRO A 187 21.02 -6.75 3.33
CA PRO A 187 21.20 -5.33 3.64
C PRO A 187 22.59 -5.06 4.26
N PRO A 188 23.33 -4.03 3.80
CA PRO A 188 24.66 -3.72 4.34
C PRO A 188 24.64 -3.07 5.73
N PHE A 189 23.45 -2.71 6.24
CA PHE A 189 23.26 -2.08 7.55
C PHE A 189 22.03 -2.66 8.26
N ASN A 190 22.04 -2.65 9.59
CA ASN A 190 20.91 -3.08 10.43
C ASN A 190 20.06 -1.89 10.94
N ALA A 191 19.69 -0.97 10.05
CA ALA A 191 18.95 0.26 10.42
C ALA A 191 17.55 0.35 9.78
N GLY A 192 17.01 -0.77 9.30
CA GLY A 192 15.71 -0.81 8.61
C GLY A 192 14.47 -0.81 9.52
N SER A 193 14.65 -0.87 10.83
CA SER A 193 13.58 -0.86 11.84
C SER A 193 13.92 0.13 12.95
N PRO A 194 12.94 0.88 13.51
CA PRO A 194 13.18 1.72 14.68
C PRO A 194 13.63 0.93 15.92
N ASP A 195 13.37 -0.39 15.95
CA ASP A 195 13.77 -1.25 17.07
C ASP A 195 15.23 -1.73 16.97
N ALA A 196 15.86 -1.60 15.79
CA ALA A 196 17.22 -2.09 15.51
C ALA A 196 18.20 -0.99 15.13
N ALA A 197 17.71 0.15 14.62
CA ALA A 197 18.55 1.25 14.16
C ALA A 197 19.34 1.88 15.32
N PRO A 198 20.57 2.39 15.06
CA PRO A 198 21.31 3.16 16.05
C PRO A 198 20.49 4.35 16.57
N PRO A 199 20.48 4.63 17.88
CA PRO A 199 19.63 5.67 18.47
C PRO A 199 19.78 7.06 17.83
N GLU A 200 20.99 7.43 17.43
CA GLU A 200 21.31 8.68 16.75
C GLU A 200 20.68 8.77 15.34
N ILE A 201 20.64 7.65 14.61
CA ILE A 201 19.99 7.59 13.29
C ILE A 201 18.48 7.68 13.45
N LEU A 202 17.92 7.00 14.46
CA LEU A 202 16.50 7.11 14.79
C LEU A 202 16.11 8.54 15.18
N ALA A 203 16.95 9.24 15.95
CA ALA A 203 16.73 10.64 16.34
C ALA A 203 16.70 11.57 15.12
N VAL A 204 17.70 11.47 14.23
CA VAL A 204 17.75 12.25 12.97
C VAL A 204 16.49 12.03 12.13
N MET A 205 16.03 10.78 12.02
CA MET A 205 14.81 10.49 11.29
C MET A 205 13.58 11.11 11.96
N LYS A 206 13.43 10.96 13.27
CA LYS A 206 12.30 11.56 14.02
C LYS A 206 12.23 13.08 13.84
N GLU A 207 13.36 13.78 13.87
CA GLU A 207 13.43 15.22 13.60
C GLU A 207 12.93 15.58 12.20
N ARG A 208 13.40 14.84 11.17
CA ARG A 208 12.95 15.05 9.78
C ARG A 208 11.46 14.80 9.60
N ILE A 209 10.94 13.75 10.25
CA ILE A 209 9.53 13.37 10.16
C ILE A 209 8.63 14.36 10.91
N ALA A 210 9.11 14.97 12.00
CA ALA A 210 8.36 15.96 12.76
C ALA A 210 7.91 17.16 11.90
N VAL A 211 8.64 17.48 10.82
CA VAL A 211 8.29 18.56 9.88
C VAL A 211 6.98 18.28 9.13
N THR A 212 6.71 17.03 8.78
CA THR A 212 5.51 16.65 7.98
C THR A 212 4.36 16.14 8.84
N GLN A 213 4.62 15.76 10.09
CA GLN A 213 3.61 15.21 11.01
C GLN A 213 2.37 16.09 11.23
N PRO A 214 2.47 17.43 11.39
CA PRO A 214 1.28 18.27 11.60
C PRO A 214 0.29 18.21 10.44
N ARG A 215 0.79 18.22 9.19
CA ARG A 215 -0.04 18.10 7.99
C ARG A 215 -0.78 16.77 7.95
N ARG A 216 -0.08 15.67 8.24
CA ARG A 216 -0.70 14.34 8.31
C ARG A 216 -1.76 14.27 9.40
N SER A 217 -1.44 14.73 10.61
CA SER A 217 -2.39 14.75 11.73
C SER A 217 -3.67 15.51 11.38
N GLU A 218 -3.57 16.67 10.73
CA GLU A 218 -4.72 17.42 10.23
C GLU A 218 -5.54 16.64 9.21
N ALA A 219 -4.87 16.08 8.19
CA ALA A 219 -5.52 15.32 7.13
C ALA A 219 -6.28 14.10 7.68
N ILE A 220 -5.68 13.38 8.62
CA ILE A 220 -6.27 12.20 9.28
C ILE A 220 -7.45 12.60 10.16
N ARG A 221 -7.33 13.69 10.93
CA ARG A 221 -8.42 14.17 11.80
C ARG A 221 -9.67 14.50 11.00
N ARG A 222 -9.52 15.23 9.89
CA ARG A 222 -10.64 15.54 8.98
C ARG A 222 -11.22 14.28 8.35
N ALA A 223 -10.36 13.36 7.93
CA ALA A 223 -10.82 12.12 7.31
C ALA A 223 -11.61 11.23 8.28
N ALA A 224 -11.12 11.09 9.52
CA ALA A 224 -11.76 10.28 10.56
C ALA A 224 -13.12 10.84 10.98
N ALA A 225 -13.29 12.17 11.05
CA ALA A 225 -14.55 12.81 11.41
C ALA A 225 -15.72 12.44 10.47
N ARG A 226 -15.44 12.14 9.19
CA ARG A 226 -16.45 11.71 8.20
C ARG A 226 -16.88 10.24 8.35
N LEU A 227 -16.13 9.43 9.09
CA LEU A 227 -16.45 8.02 9.32
C LEU A 227 -17.29 7.80 10.59
N THR A 228 -17.45 8.84 11.40
CA THR A 228 -18.28 8.84 12.62
C THR A 228 -19.64 9.51 12.43
N SER A 229 -19.83 10.23 11.32
CA SER A 229 -21.10 10.80 10.87
C SER A 229 -21.90 9.79 10.04
#